data_AF-X1V672-F1
#
_entry.id   AF-X1V672-F1
#
_cell.length_a   1.000
_cell.length_b   1.000
_cell.length_c   1.000
_cell.angle_alpha   90.00
_cell.angle_beta   90.00
_cell.angle_gamma   90.00
#
_symmetry.space_group_name_H-M   'P 1'
#
loop_
_entity.id
_entity.type
_entity.pdbx_description
1 polymer ?
#
loop_
_entity_poly.entity_id
_entity_poly.type
_entity_poly.pdbx_seq_one_letter_code
_entity_poly.pdbx_strand_id
1 'polypeptide(L)' 'SPEESITPAKRERMRATASHYRQTHNKLPSLWRIDVVAVELNQNGKLSRIELIENAVSEA' A
#
# COMPACT_ATOMS: atom_id res chain seq x y z
N SER A 1 7.84 -9.57 8.67
CA SER A 1 8.41 -8.36 8.07
C SER A 1 7.32 -7.32 7.78
N PRO A 2 7.64 -6.04 7.53
CA PRO A 2 6.64 -5.01 7.22
C PRO A 2 5.68 -5.39 6.07
N GLU A 3 6.18 -6.11 5.07
CA GLU A 3 5.42 -6.68 3.94
C GLU A 3 4.26 -7.58 4.40
N GLU A 4 4.47 -8.40 5.45
CA GLU A 4 3.47 -9.32 6.00
C GLU A 4 2.28 -8.59 6.63
N SER A 5 2.44 -7.29 6.94
CA SER A 5 1.34 -6.47 7.47
C SER A 5 0.24 -6.23 6.43
N ILE A 6 0.48 -6.51 5.14
CA ILE A 6 -0.48 -6.40 4.04
C ILE A 6 -1.28 -7.71 3.92
N THR A 7 -2.06 -8.00 4.95
CA THR A 7 -2.94 -9.18 5.01
C THR A 7 -4.03 -9.13 3.93
N PRO A 8 -4.63 -10.27 3.54
CA PRO A 8 -5.72 -10.28 2.55
C PRO A 8 -6.87 -9.33 2.90
N ALA A 9 -7.28 -9.28 4.16
CA ALA A 9 -8.32 -8.37 4.63
C ALA A 9 -7.90 -6.89 4.52
N LYS A 10 -6.62 -6.58 4.76
CA LYS A 10 -6.08 -5.22 4.60
C LYS A 10 -6.03 -4.81 3.13
N ARG A 11 -5.64 -5.73 2.23
CA ARG A 11 -5.69 -5.50 0.77
C ARG A 11 -7.09 -5.12 0.33
N GLU A 12 -8.10 -5.87 0.78
CA GLU A 12 -9.48 -5.58 0.39
C GLU A 12 -9.95 -4.20 0.85
N ARG A 13 -9.63 -3.81 2.09
CA ARG A 13 -9.92 -2.45 2.59
C ARG A 13 -9.17 -1.37 1.80
N MET A 14 -7.92 -1.63 1.40
CA MET A 14 -7.15 -0.72 0.56
C MET A 14 -7.80 -0.56 -0.84
N ARG A 15 -8.29 -1.65 -1.46
CA ARG A 15 -9.04 -1.58 -2.73
C ARG A 15 -10.31 -0.78 -2.59
N ALA A 16 -11.10 -1.01 -1.54
CA ALA A 16 -12.32 -0.27 -1.28
C ALA A 16 -12.04 1.24 -1.12
N THR A 17 -10.97 1.59 -0.41
CA THR A 17 -10.52 2.98 -0.24
C THR A 17 -10.13 3.61 -1.56
N ALA A 18 -9.34 2.90 -2.39
CA ALA A 18 -8.95 3.37 -3.72
C ALA A 18 -10.16 3.56 -4.65
N SER A 19 -11.13 2.63 -4.62
CA SER A 19 -12.38 2.75 -5.38
C SER A 19 -13.19 3.98 -4.96
N HIS A 20 -13.36 4.20 -3.66
CA HIS A 20 -14.06 5.39 -3.16
C HIS A 20 -13.36 6.69 -3.54
N TYR A 21 -12.03 6.73 -3.45
CA TYR A 21 -11.23 7.88 -3.87
C TYR A 21 -11.42 8.17 -5.37
N ARG A 22 -11.41 7.14 -6.22
CA ARG A 22 -11.63 7.29 -7.67
C ARG A 22 -13.04 7.78 -8.02
N GLN A 23 -14.06 7.35 -7.30
CA GLN A 23 -15.44 7.82 -7.50
C GLN A 23 -15.62 9.32 -7.19
N THR A 24 -14.77 9.89 -6.34
CA THR A 24 -14.83 11.30 -5.93
C THR A 24 -13.83 12.18 -6.69
N HIS A 25 -12.95 11.60 -7.50
CA HIS A 25 -11.86 12.30 -8.20
C HIS A 25 -11.81 11.94 -9.70
N ASN A 26 -12.53 12.72 -10.50
CA ASN A 26 -12.91 12.42 -11.88
C ASN A 26 -11.75 12.49 -12.92
N LYS A 27 -10.55 12.89 -12.51
CA LYS A 27 -9.39 13.15 -13.39
C LYS A 27 -8.23 12.18 -13.15
N LEU A 28 -8.51 11.04 -12.52
CA LEU A 28 -7.50 10.01 -12.29
C LEU A 28 -7.38 9.08 -13.49
N PRO A 29 -6.17 8.54 -13.76
CA PRO A 29 -5.99 7.46 -14.71
C PRO A 29 -6.89 6.25 -14.40
N SER A 30 -7.24 5.49 -15.42
CA SER A 30 -7.99 4.24 -15.27
C SER A 30 -7.18 3.18 -14.53
N LEU A 31 -5.89 3.09 -14.85
CA LEU A 31 -4.93 2.21 -14.19
C LEU A 31 -4.51 2.80 -12.84
N TRP A 32 -4.58 1.99 -11.80
CA TRP A 32 -4.13 2.35 -10.46
C TRP A 32 -3.37 1.19 -9.82
N ARG A 33 -2.45 1.53 -8.93
CA ARG A 33 -1.75 0.60 -8.04
C ARG A 33 -1.54 1.30 -6.70
N ILE A 34 -1.33 0.50 -5.66
CA ILE A 34 -0.88 0.96 -4.36
C ILE A 34 0.49 0.32 -4.14
N ASP A 35 1.50 1.17 -4.10
CA ASP A 35 2.84 0.79 -3.69
C ASP A 35 2.95 0.96 -2.16
N VAL A 36 3.77 0.14 -1.51
CA VAL A 36 3.99 0.22 -0.05
C VAL A 36 5.45 0.54 0.22
N VAL A 37 5.68 1.58 1.03
CA VAL A 37 7.00 1.86 1.59
C VAL A 37 7.09 1.18 2.95
N ALA A 38 7.85 0.09 3.01
CA ALA A 38 8.20 -0.57 4.26
C ALA A 38 9.29 0.24 4.97
N VAL A 39 9.02 0.65 6.22
CA VAL A 39 9.99 1.30 7.09
C VAL A 39 10.22 0.40 8.28
N GLU A 40 11.46 -0.04 8.45
CA GLU A 40 11.87 -0.90 9.55
C GLU A 40 12.84 -0.15 10.46
N LEU A 41 12.61 -0.30 11.77
CA LEU A 41 13.48 0.24 12.81
C LEU A 41 14.17 -0.94 13.50
N ASN A 42 15.45 -0.76 13.87
CA ASN A 42 16.13 -1.69 14.73
C ASN A 42 15.67 -1.56 16.19
N GLN A 43 16.20 -2.42 17.06
CA GLN A 43 15.85 -2.47 18.49
C GLN A 43 16.12 -1.17 19.25
N ASN A 44 17.00 -0.30 18.72
CA ASN A 44 17.30 1.00 19.29
C ASN A 44 16.42 2.13 18.71
N GLY A 45 15.39 1.78 17.94
CA GLY A 45 14.50 2.72 17.27
C GLY A 45 15.14 3.47 16.09
N LYS A 46 16.34 3.09 15.66
CA LYS A 46 16.99 3.70 14.49
C LYS A 46 16.56 3.01 13.21
N LEU A 47 16.49 3.76 12.13
CA LEU A 47 16.18 3.23 10.80
C LEU A 47 17.15 2.10 10.42
N SER A 48 16.62 0.92 10.09
CA SER A 48 17.39 -0.22 9.59
C SER A 48 17.17 -0.47 8.11
N ARG A 49 15.96 -0.28 7.60
CA ARG A 49 15.59 -0.56 6.22
C ARG A 49 14.46 0.36 5.74
N ILE A 50 14.57 0.81 4.49
CA ILE A 50 13.46 1.38 3.71
C ILE A 50 13.39 0.61 2.41
N GLU A 51 12.21 0.10 2.07
CA GLU A 51 11.98 -0.66 0.85
C GLU A 51 10.68 -0.20 0.19
N LEU A 52 10.72 0.00 -1.13
CA LEU A 52 9.53 0.25 -1.93
C LEU A 52 9.06 -1.09 -2.52
N ILE A 53 7.87 -1.50 -2.11
CA ILE A 53 7.17 -2.67 -2.64
C ILE A 53 6.18 -2.17 -3.68
N GLU A 54 6.58 -2.25 -4.95
CA GLU A 54 5.71 -1.85 -6.05
C GLU A 54 4.57 -2.84 -6.25
N ASN A 55 3.41 -2.32 -6.67
CA ASN A 55 2.21 -3.10 -6.98
C ASN A 55 1.74 -3.99 -5.81
N ALA A 56 1.97 -3.56 -4.56
CA ALA A 56 1.57 -4.31 -3.38
C ALA A 56 0.05 -4.57 -3.33
N VAL A 57 -0.75 -3.66 -3.88
CA VAL A 57 -2.18 -3.87 -4.15
C VAL A 57 -2.55 -3.26 -5.50
N SER A 58 -3.26 -4.01 -6.32
CA SER A 58 -3.87 -3.57 -7.57
C SER A 58 -5.29 -4.12 -7.70
N GLU A 59 -5.92 -3.97 -8.87
CA GLU A 59 -7.06 -4.80 -9.24
C GLU A 59 -6.70 -6.30 -9.14
N ALA A 60 -7.74 -7.11 -8.89
CA ALA A 60 -7.60 -8.55 -8.62
C ALA A 60 -7.13 -9.33 -9.84
#